data_AF-A0A1C5VJ73-F1
#
_entry.id   AF-A0A1C5VJ73-F1
#
_cell.length_a   1.000
_cell.length_b   1.000
_cell.length_c   1.000
_cell.angle_alpha   90.00
_cell.angle_beta   90.00
_cell.angle_gamma   90.00
#
_symmetry.space_group_name_H-M   'P 1'
#
loop_
_entity.id
_entity.type
_entity.pdbx_description
1 polymer ?
#
loop_
_entity_poly.entity_id
_entity_poly.type
_entity_poly.pdbx_seq_one_letter_code
_entity_poly.pdbx_strand_id
1 'polypeptide(L)'
;MRSFQSQPEQSAGEPKVKNPAEEHGRIVMRDGAPRPLFFTGKRPKRNRHSRHKVAFFHFRYYEPAFKYFTEQVLDADFVPTPTPTRATIKRGEEMSADYVCTPFKHIIGDYAAALEQGADTLVQVTGFCRLNYYGELQEMILRDAGYEHFQMLNFSYVATGKVRDYVAYCKKVVNPNLSIPHGVKNLLGAYRMVEHIDTFRDRYLANAGFETEPGSFARVRKEFLSAMNAAKSNGDIEGGFRRAMDALDALPTNKPEDPVRVGIVGEYYTAQDPTSCLNLEQKLLDMGVELSNAMSISAFNLHYNAQAARESIAEYSVHDMGPTSTFNIAAAKRFAKAGYDGLVHIKSAGCTPEIDVMPVLQRLSRDYHIPVLFLTFDTQTSDAGLDTRLEAFYDMIAMRKVRS
;
A
#
# COMPACT_ATOMS: atom_id res chain seq x y z
N MET A 1 23.37 35.30 -82.79
CA MET A 1 23.45 34.58 -84.09
C MET A 1 23.42 33.09 -83.76
N ARG A 2 22.49 32.23 -84.16
CA ARG A 2 21.49 32.17 -85.25
C ARG A 2 20.32 31.30 -84.71
N SER A 3 19.10 31.84 -84.72
CA SER A 3 17.99 31.53 -85.62
C SER A 3 17.22 30.26 -85.28
N PHE A 4 16.05 30.48 -84.66
CA PHE A 4 14.91 29.58 -84.67
C PHE A 4 14.49 29.27 -86.12
N GLN A 5 14.24 27.99 -86.41
CA GLN A 5 13.44 27.56 -87.55
C GLN A 5 12.25 26.74 -87.05
N SER A 6 11.11 27.01 -87.66
CA SER A 6 9.76 26.57 -87.33
C SER A 6 9.29 25.38 -88.19
N GLN A 7 8.62 24.42 -87.53
CA GLN A 7 7.49 23.56 -87.95
C GLN A 7 7.68 22.58 -89.15
N PRO A 8 7.02 21.41 -89.13
CA PRO A 8 5.59 21.33 -89.46
C PRO A 8 4.71 20.56 -88.46
N GLU A 9 3.45 20.96 -88.45
CA GLU A 9 2.31 20.32 -87.79
C GLU A 9 2.15 18.85 -88.22
N GLN A 10 1.85 17.97 -87.25
CA GLN A 10 1.24 16.68 -87.54
C GLN A 10 -0.03 16.52 -86.71
N SER A 11 -1.07 16.13 -87.44
CA SER A 11 -2.48 16.16 -87.10
C SER A 11 -2.85 15.33 -85.87
N ALA A 12 -3.86 15.83 -85.17
CA ALA A 12 -4.57 15.14 -84.11
C ALA A 12 -5.01 13.74 -84.55
N GLY A 13 -4.45 12.72 -83.89
CA GLY A 13 -4.94 11.34 -83.99
C GLY A 13 -6.34 11.22 -83.40
N GLU A 14 -7.21 10.54 -84.14
CA GLU A 14 -8.61 10.31 -83.81
C GLU A 14 -8.82 9.65 -82.43
N PRO A 15 -9.90 10.00 -81.72
CA PRO A 15 -10.24 9.38 -80.45
C PRO A 15 -10.67 7.92 -80.67
N LYS A 16 -10.00 6.99 -79.97
CA LYS A 16 -10.42 5.57 -79.91
C LYS A 16 -11.86 5.47 -79.40
N VAL A 17 -12.73 4.95 -80.25
CA VAL A 17 -14.11 4.55 -79.89
C VAL A 17 -14.03 3.36 -78.94
N LYS A 18 -14.46 3.54 -77.69
CA LYS A 18 -14.73 2.44 -76.76
C LYS A 18 -16.01 1.71 -77.19
N ASN A 19 -15.95 0.40 -77.18
CA ASN A 19 -17.03 -0.55 -77.42
C ASN A 19 -18.27 -0.21 -76.55
N PRO A 20 -19.51 -0.10 -77.10
CA PRO A 20 -20.70 0.14 -76.31
C PRO A 20 -21.23 -1.19 -75.74
N ALA A 21 -20.56 -1.67 -74.71
CA ALA A 21 -21.05 -2.74 -73.85
C ALA A 21 -20.57 -2.50 -72.42
N GLU A 22 -20.82 -1.30 -71.90
CA GLU A 22 -20.74 -1.04 -70.46
C GLU A 22 -22.16 -1.19 -69.89
N GLU A 23 -22.32 -2.17 -69.01
CA GLU A 23 -23.53 -2.45 -68.25
C GLU A 23 -24.09 -1.15 -67.64
N HIS A 24 -25.27 -0.76 -68.09
CA HIS A 24 -26.10 0.19 -67.35
C HIS A 24 -26.41 -0.41 -65.97
N GLY A 25 -25.79 0.14 -64.93
CA GLY A 25 -26.08 -0.23 -63.55
C GLY A 25 -27.57 -0.13 -63.27
N ARG A 26 -28.24 -1.29 -63.17
CA ARG A 26 -29.62 -1.40 -62.72
C ARG A 26 -29.68 -1.08 -61.23
N ILE A 27 -30.22 0.08 -60.86
CA ILE A 27 -30.58 0.37 -59.48
C ILE A 27 -31.82 -0.45 -59.14
N VAL A 28 -31.63 -1.55 -58.43
CA VAL A 28 -32.73 -2.31 -57.82
C VAL A 28 -33.00 -1.71 -56.46
N MET A 29 -34.11 -0.98 -56.32
CA MET A 29 -34.63 -0.56 -55.02
C MET A 29 -35.07 -1.82 -54.27
N ARG A 30 -34.29 -2.22 -53.26
CA ARG A 30 -34.73 -3.23 -52.29
C ARG A 30 -35.54 -2.53 -51.21
N ASP A 31 -36.70 -3.07 -50.86
CA ASP A 31 -37.49 -2.59 -49.73
C ASP A 31 -36.62 -2.54 -48.46
N GLY A 32 -36.55 -1.35 -47.88
CA GLY A 32 -35.73 -1.11 -46.69
C GLY A 32 -36.33 -1.83 -45.49
N ALA A 33 -35.63 -2.82 -44.96
CA ALA A 33 -35.93 -3.33 -43.63
C ALA A 33 -35.75 -2.20 -42.60
N PRO A 34 -36.69 -2.01 -41.65
CA PRO A 34 -36.57 -0.96 -40.65
C PRO A 34 -35.28 -1.15 -39.86
N ARG A 35 -34.43 -0.12 -39.84
CA ARG A 35 -33.28 -0.09 -38.93
C ARG A 35 -33.82 0.08 -37.51
N PRO A 36 -33.51 -0.83 -36.57
CA PRO A 36 -33.95 -0.65 -35.19
C PRO A 36 -33.35 0.67 -34.66
N LEU A 37 -34.21 1.53 -34.10
CA LEU A 37 -33.81 2.83 -33.51
C LEU A 37 -32.82 2.65 -32.34
N PHE A 38 -32.76 1.44 -31.78
CA PHE A 38 -31.87 1.04 -30.71
C PHE A 38 -31.00 -0.12 -31.17
N PHE A 39 -29.67 0.04 -31.07
CA PHE A 39 -28.72 -1.06 -31.17
C PHE A 39 -29.02 -2.07 -30.05
N THR A 40 -29.82 -3.10 -30.34
CA THR A 40 -30.11 -4.22 -29.41
C THR A 40 -29.10 -5.36 -29.52
N GLY A 41 -28.03 -5.19 -30.31
CA GLY A 41 -26.86 -6.06 -30.22
C GLY A 41 -26.13 -5.79 -28.92
N LYS A 42 -26.24 -6.68 -27.93
CA LYS A 42 -25.26 -6.76 -26.84
C LYS A 42 -23.89 -6.89 -27.51
N ARG A 43 -23.11 -5.80 -27.56
CA ARG A 43 -21.71 -5.86 -27.97
C ARG A 43 -21.09 -7.00 -27.18
N PRO A 44 -20.40 -7.97 -27.82
CA PRO A 44 -19.72 -9.02 -27.07
C PRO A 44 -18.85 -8.32 -26.03
N LYS A 45 -18.96 -8.73 -24.76
CA LYS A 45 -18.12 -8.19 -23.70
C LYS A 45 -16.68 -8.42 -24.14
N ARG A 46 -16.00 -7.37 -24.62
CA ARG A 46 -14.55 -7.42 -24.87
C ARG A 46 -13.92 -7.96 -23.60
N ASN A 47 -13.06 -8.97 -23.73
CA ASN A 47 -12.25 -9.40 -22.61
C ASN A 47 -11.34 -8.22 -22.24
N ARG A 48 -11.64 -7.58 -21.11
CA ARG A 48 -10.94 -6.39 -20.61
C ARG A 48 -9.85 -6.76 -19.62
N HIS A 49 -9.82 -8.02 -19.18
CA HIS A 49 -8.90 -8.53 -18.20
C HIS A 49 -7.48 -8.54 -18.77
N SER A 50 -6.54 -7.96 -18.00
CA SER A 50 -5.13 -8.01 -18.30
C SER A 50 -4.53 -9.34 -17.84
N ARG A 51 -3.60 -9.88 -18.62
CA ARG A 51 -2.84 -11.08 -18.24
C ARG A 51 -1.60 -10.77 -17.40
N HIS A 52 -1.38 -9.50 -17.08
CA HIS A 52 -0.27 -9.09 -16.21
C HIS A 52 -0.46 -9.68 -14.82
N LYS A 53 0.64 -10.22 -14.30
CA LYS A 53 0.75 -10.84 -12.99
C LYS A 53 1.39 -9.83 -12.04
N VAL A 54 0.54 -9.15 -11.29
CA VAL A 54 0.90 -8.01 -10.47
C VAL A 54 1.19 -8.46 -9.04
N ALA A 55 2.31 -8.02 -8.48
CA ALA A 55 2.68 -8.26 -7.09
C ALA A 55 3.00 -6.94 -6.36
N PHE A 56 2.75 -6.95 -5.06
CA PHE A 56 3.14 -5.90 -4.12
C PHE A 56 4.23 -6.44 -3.20
N PHE A 57 4.96 -5.59 -2.48
CA PHE A 57 5.82 -6.05 -1.39
C PHE A 57 4.97 -6.51 -0.20
N HIS A 58 5.55 -7.31 0.70
CA HIS A 58 4.85 -7.70 1.91
C HIS A 58 4.70 -6.49 2.82
N PHE A 59 3.46 -6.20 3.24
CA PHE A 59 3.19 -5.06 4.10
C PHE A 59 2.15 -5.41 5.14
N ARG A 60 2.63 -5.84 6.32
CA ARG A 60 1.78 -6.24 7.45
C ARG A 60 0.68 -7.22 7.01
N TYR A 61 -0.58 -6.81 7.12
CA TYR A 61 -1.77 -7.61 6.84
C TYR A 61 -2.62 -7.00 5.71
N TYR A 62 -2.03 -6.13 4.88
CA TYR A 62 -2.74 -5.42 3.80
C TYR A 62 -2.80 -6.19 2.47
N GLU A 63 -2.22 -7.39 2.39
CA GLU A 63 -2.29 -8.24 1.19
C GLU A 63 -3.71 -8.40 0.63
N PRO A 64 -4.78 -8.61 1.44
CA PRO A 64 -6.14 -8.66 0.93
C PRO A 64 -6.54 -7.39 0.15
N ALA A 65 -6.12 -6.20 0.61
CA ALA A 65 -6.41 -4.94 -0.05
C ALA A 65 -5.61 -4.79 -1.35
N PHE A 66 -4.35 -5.24 -1.38
CA PHE A 66 -3.52 -5.25 -2.58
C PHE A 66 -4.07 -6.21 -3.65
N LYS A 67 -4.53 -7.39 -3.22
CA LYS A 67 -5.22 -8.34 -4.08
C LYS A 67 -6.52 -7.75 -4.63
N TYR A 68 -7.35 -7.18 -3.75
CA TYR A 68 -8.61 -6.56 -4.15
C TYR A 68 -8.39 -5.42 -5.15
N PHE A 69 -7.40 -4.56 -4.90
CA PHE A 69 -7.01 -3.49 -5.82
C PHE A 69 -6.57 -4.08 -7.18
N THR A 70 -5.71 -5.08 -7.18
CA THR A 70 -5.22 -5.71 -8.42
C THR A 70 -6.37 -6.34 -9.22
N GLU A 71 -7.17 -7.18 -8.60
CA GLU A 71 -8.20 -7.97 -9.30
C GLU A 71 -9.43 -7.12 -9.64
N GLN A 72 -9.88 -6.24 -8.73
CA GLN A 72 -11.14 -5.51 -8.89
C GLN A 72 -10.95 -4.08 -9.42
N VAL A 73 -9.78 -3.46 -9.20
CA VAL A 73 -9.50 -2.08 -9.66
C VAL A 73 -8.67 -2.07 -10.93
N LEU A 74 -7.61 -2.88 -11.01
CA LEU A 74 -6.75 -2.97 -12.21
C LEU A 74 -7.22 -4.01 -13.22
N ASP A 75 -8.11 -4.93 -12.82
CA ASP A 75 -8.59 -6.04 -13.64
C ASP A 75 -7.40 -6.84 -14.22
N ALA A 76 -6.53 -7.31 -13.32
CA ALA A 76 -5.31 -8.07 -13.58
C ALA A 76 -5.16 -9.24 -12.59
N ASP A 77 -4.21 -10.15 -12.85
CA ASP A 77 -3.94 -11.30 -11.98
C ASP A 77 -3.03 -10.86 -10.81
N PHE A 78 -3.40 -11.24 -9.58
CA PHE A 78 -2.57 -10.99 -8.40
C PHE A 78 -1.65 -12.18 -8.10
N VAL A 79 -0.37 -11.90 -7.86
CA VAL A 79 0.60 -12.87 -7.34
C VAL A 79 0.83 -12.55 -5.86
N PRO A 80 0.44 -13.44 -4.94
CA PRO A 80 0.72 -13.28 -3.52
C PRO A 80 2.22 -13.25 -3.27
N THR A 81 2.64 -12.37 -2.36
CA THR A 81 4.04 -12.26 -1.97
C THR A 81 4.26 -13.15 -0.76
N PRO A 82 5.26 -14.04 -0.78
CA PRO A 82 5.43 -15.00 0.30
C PRO A 82 5.76 -14.26 1.60
N THR A 83 5.34 -14.83 2.74
CA THR A 83 5.79 -14.32 4.04
C THR A 83 7.32 -14.24 4.06
N PRO A 84 7.90 -13.08 4.40
CA PRO A 84 9.35 -12.91 4.35
C PRO A 84 10.07 -13.92 5.24
N THR A 85 11.06 -14.61 4.67
CA THR A 85 11.93 -15.53 5.40
C THR A 85 13.28 -14.87 5.67
N ARG A 86 14.09 -15.47 6.55
CA ARG A 86 15.49 -15.03 6.71
C ARG A 86 16.26 -15.04 5.39
N ALA A 87 15.95 -15.96 4.47
CA ALA A 87 16.57 -16.00 3.15
C ALA A 87 16.12 -14.81 2.27
N THR A 88 14.83 -14.47 2.31
CA THR A 88 14.27 -13.30 1.60
C THR A 88 14.92 -12.01 2.08
N ILE A 89 15.03 -11.84 3.39
CA ILE A 89 15.65 -10.65 4.02
C ILE A 89 17.13 -10.57 3.66
N LYS A 90 17.86 -11.68 3.77
CA LYS A 90 19.29 -11.76 3.45
C LYS A 90 19.56 -11.40 1.99
N ARG A 91 18.73 -11.88 1.06
CA ARG A 91 18.84 -11.52 -0.36
C ARG A 91 18.64 -10.03 -0.57
N GLY A 92 17.65 -9.45 0.11
CA GLY A 92 17.42 -8.01 0.07
C GLY A 92 18.59 -7.18 0.59
N GLU A 93 19.26 -7.67 1.64
CA GLU A 93 20.50 -7.10 2.17
C GLU A 93 21.65 -7.21 1.17
N GLU A 94 21.88 -8.38 0.57
CA GLU A 94 22.94 -8.62 -0.43
C GLU A 94 22.80 -7.75 -1.68
N MET A 95 21.56 -7.39 -2.05
CA MET A 95 21.27 -6.51 -3.20
C MET A 95 21.32 -5.01 -2.86
N SER A 96 21.47 -4.65 -1.58
CA SER A 96 21.33 -3.28 -1.12
C SER A 96 22.62 -2.74 -0.53
N ALA A 97 22.84 -1.43 -0.62
CA ALA A 97 23.92 -0.79 0.11
C ALA A 97 23.63 -0.75 1.63
N ASP A 98 24.65 -0.90 2.46
CA ASP A 98 24.48 -0.96 3.93
C ASP A 98 23.77 0.26 4.52
N TYR A 99 24.00 1.45 3.94
CA TYR A 99 23.48 2.73 4.43
C TYR A 99 22.05 3.06 3.95
N VAL A 100 21.42 2.21 3.14
CA VAL A 100 19.98 2.38 2.86
C VAL A 100 19.16 1.85 4.02
N CYS A 101 18.02 2.48 4.27
CA CYS A 101 17.20 2.10 5.41
C CYS A 101 16.58 0.71 5.22
N THR A 102 16.43 -0.01 6.32
CA THR A 102 16.00 -1.42 6.39
C THR A 102 14.74 -1.74 5.56
N PRO A 103 13.67 -0.90 5.49
CA PRO A 103 12.52 -1.16 4.64
C PRO A 103 12.86 -1.35 3.15
N PHE A 104 13.87 -0.62 2.64
CA PHE A 104 14.34 -0.80 1.27
C PHE A 104 14.82 -2.23 1.03
N LYS A 105 15.60 -2.76 1.99
CA LYS A 105 16.18 -4.11 1.97
C LYS A 105 15.08 -5.17 2.04
N HIS A 106 14.07 -5.00 2.89
CA HIS A 106 12.93 -5.92 2.93
C HIS A 106 12.16 -5.94 1.60
N ILE A 107 11.78 -4.76 1.11
CA ILE A 107 10.95 -4.63 -0.10
C ILE A 107 11.65 -5.22 -1.33
N ILE A 108 12.97 -5.02 -1.49
CA ILE A 108 13.66 -5.56 -2.66
C ILE A 108 13.79 -7.09 -2.59
N GLY A 109 13.93 -7.66 -1.39
CA GLY A 109 13.88 -9.12 -1.18
C GLY A 109 12.51 -9.70 -1.54
N ASP A 110 11.43 -9.02 -1.13
CA ASP A 110 10.06 -9.40 -1.46
C ASP A 110 9.79 -9.34 -2.97
N TYR A 111 10.27 -8.30 -3.64
CA TYR A 111 10.17 -8.18 -5.09
C TYR A 111 10.92 -9.29 -5.82
N ALA A 112 12.15 -9.61 -5.40
CA ALA A 112 12.89 -10.73 -5.97
C ALA A 112 12.10 -12.05 -5.83
N ALA A 113 11.52 -12.30 -4.66
CA ALA A 113 10.69 -13.49 -4.41
C ALA A 113 9.41 -13.49 -5.25
N ALA A 114 8.76 -12.35 -5.43
CA ALA A 114 7.55 -12.22 -6.25
C ALA A 114 7.84 -12.48 -7.74
N LEU A 115 8.96 -11.96 -8.27
CA LEU A 115 9.41 -12.22 -9.63
C LEU A 115 9.72 -13.71 -9.85
N GLU A 116 10.32 -14.38 -8.86
CA GLU A 116 10.58 -15.82 -8.91
C GLU A 116 9.30 -16.67 -8.90
N GLN A 117 8.22 -16.15 -8.32
CA GLN A 117 6.88 -16.76 -8.40
C GLN A 117 6.13 -16.45 -9.71
N GLY A 118 6.78 -15.70 -10.61
CA GLY A 118 6.27 -15.40 -11.94
C GLY A 118 5.42 -14.13 -12.01
N ALA A 119 5.56 -13.20 -11.07
CA ALA A 119 5.08 -11.84 -11.26
C ALA A 119 5.83 -11.18 -12.44
N ASP A 120 5.12 -10.42 -13.26
CA ASP A 120 5.70 -9.64 -14.37
C ASP A 120 5.53 -8.13 -14.17
N THR A 121 4.80 -7.74 -13.13
CA THR A 121 4.55 -6.35 -12.77
C THR A 121 4.70 -6.19 -11.26
N LEU A 122 5.58 -5.30 -10.83
CA LEU A 122 5.77 -4.95 -9.43
C LEU A 122 5.15 -3.59 -9.15
N VAL A 123 4.48 -3.45 -8.01
CA VAL A 123 3.88 -2.18 -7.60
C VAL A 123 4.71 -1.55 -6.49
N GLN A 124 5.19 -0.32 -6.74
CA GLN A 124 5.83 0.53 -5.75
C GLN A 124 4.93 1.72 -5.43
N VAL A 125 4.73 1.95 -4.13
CA VAL A 125 3.97 3.07 -3.60
C VAL A 125 4.80 4.34 -3.63
N THR A 126 4.12 5.47 -3.68
CA THR A 126 4.74 6.77 -3.41
C THR A 126 4.77 7.01 -1.91
N GLY A 127 5.68 7.87 -1.47
CA GLY A 127 5.69 8.27 -0.08
C GLY A 127 6.46 9.56 0.11
N PHE A 128 7.20 9.59 1.19
CA PHE A 128 7.95 10.77 1.60
C PHE A 128 9.33 10.28 2.08
N CYS A 129 10.36 11.13 2.03
CA CYS A 129 11.78 10.75 2.13
C CYS A 129 12.32 9.94 0.93
N ARG A 130 13.32 9.07 1.17
CA ARG A 130 13.92 8.21 0.15
C ARG A 130 12.92 7.26 -0.50
N LEU A 131 11.78 6.98 0.13
CA LEU A 131 10.70 6.14 -0.41
C LEU A 131 10.27 6.56 -1.82
N ASN A 132 10.30 7.85 -2.15
CA ASN A 132 9.98 8.33 -3.50
C ASN A 132 10.95 7.86 -4.59
N TYR A 133 12.17 7.48 -4.22
CA TYR A 133 13.18 6.96 -5.14
C TYR A 133 13.26 5.44 -5.13
N TYR A 134 12.48 4.76 -4.28
CA TYR A 134 12.58 3.31 -4.14
C TYR A 134 12.29 2.61 -5.46
N GLY A 135 11.23 2.99 -6.16
CA GLY A 135 10.82 2.30 -7.38
C GLY A 135 11.89 2.35 -8.48
N GLU A 136 12.51 3.52 -8.69
CA GLU A 136 13.61 3.68 -9.65
C GLU A 136 14.83 2.85 -9.25
N LEU A 137 15.28 2.99 -8.00
CA LEU A 137 16.49 2.31 -7.52
C LEU A 137 16.32 0.80 -7.48
N GLN A 138 15.19 0.31 -6.98
CA GLN A 138 14.89 -1.11 -6.91
C GLN A 138 14.73 -1.70 -8.31
N GLU A 139 14.11 -0.98 -9.25
CA GLU A 139 14.02 -1.44 -10.64
C GLU A 139 15.42 -1.60 -11.25
N MET A 140 16.31 -0.63 -11.07
CA MET A 140 17.69 -0.72 -11.56
C MET A 140 18.44 -1.91 -10.95
N ILE A 141 18.38 -2.05 -9.62
CA ILE A 141 19.09 -3.13 -8.90
C ILE A 141 18.56 -4.51 -9.29
N LEU A 142 17.24 -4.67 -9.45
CA LEU A 142 16.65 -5.93 -9.89
C LEU A 142 17.09 -6.29 -11.32
N ARG A 143 17.16 -5.30 -12.22
CA ARG A 143 17.67 -5.52 -13.59
C ARG A 143 19.13 -5.93 -13.59
N ASP A 144 19.97 -5.26 -12.78
CA ASP A 144 21.39 -5.61 -12.62
C ASP A 144 21.58 -7.02 -12.02
N ALA A 145 20.63 -7.47 -11.18
CA ALA A 145 20.61 -8.82 -10.61
C ALA A 145 20.09 -9.90 -11.59
N GLY A 146 19.76 -9.53 -12.84
CA GLY A 146 19.34 -10.47 -13.89
C GLY A 146 17.83 -10.59 -14.10
N TYR A 147 17.00 -9.79 -13.41
CA TYR A 147 15.57 -9.73 -13.68
C TYR A 147 15.26 -8.78 -14.84
N GLU A 148 15.26 -9.30 -16.07
CA GLU A 148 15.10 -8.45 -17.26
C GLU A 148 13.65 -8.16 -17.65
N HIS A 149 12.73 -9.08 -17.33
CA HIS A 149 11.37 -9.10 -17.90
C HIS A 149 10.29 -8.78 -16.89
N PHE A 150 10.30 -7.56 -16.36
CA PHE A 150 9.20 -7.04 -15.55
C PHE A 150 8.96 -5.55 -15.79
N GLN A 151 7.79 -5.08 -15.39
CA GLN A 151 7.41 -3.67 -15.34
C GLN A 151 7.31 -3.19 -13.90
N MET A 152 7.77 -1.97 -13.64
CA MET A 152 7.55 -1.29 -12.37
C MET A 152 6.38 -0.30 -12.50
N LEU A 153 5.28 -0.56 -11.80
CA LEU A 153 4.23 0.42 -11.56
C LEU A 153 4.66 1.29 -10.38
N ASN A 154 5.46 2.32 -10.65
CA ASN A 154 5.98 3.25 -9.65
C ASN A 154 5.09 4.48 -9.52
N PHE A 155 4.29 4.54 -8.45
CA PHE A 155 3.37 5.66 -8.23
C PHE A 155 4.06 7.01 -7.98
N SER A 156 5.36 7.02 -7.65
CA SER A 156 6.13 8.26 -7.49
C SER A 156 6.24 9.06 -8.78
N TYR A 157 6.14 8.43 -9.96
CA TYR A 157 6.13 9.13 -11.25
C TYR A 157 4.88 9.98 -11.50
N VAL A 158 3.79 9.69 -10.77
CA VAL A 158 2.49 10.34 -10.95
C VAL A 158 1.94 10.92 -9.66
N ALA A 159 2.83 11.27 -8.73
CA ALA A 159 2.51 11.96 -7.48
C ALA A 159 2.06 13.42 -7.66
N THR A 160 1.21 13.69 -8.67
CA THR A 160 0.70 15.02 -9.04
C THR A 160 -0.52 15.46 -8.21
N GLY A 161 -1.05 14.56 -7.38
CA GLY A 161 -2.31 14.73 -6.63
C GLY A 161 -3.58 14.58 -7.47
N LYS A 162 -3.47 14.33 -8.78
CA LYS A 162 -4.64 14.22 -9.68
C LYS A 162 -4.96 12.75 -9.99
N VAL A 163 -6.12 12.28 -9.56
CA VAL A 163 -6.60 10.89 -9.78
C VAL A 163 -6.50 10.44 -11.25
N ARG A 164 -6.77 11.35 -12.20
CA ARG A 164 -6.69 11.06 -13.63
C ARG A 164 -5.29 10.56 -14.06
N ASP A 165 -4.23 11.11 -13.47
CA ASP A 165 -2.86 10.80 -13.86
C ASP A 165 -2.48 9.40 -13.37
N TYR A 166 -2.90 9.02 -12.16
CA TYR A 166 -2.81 7.65 -11.65
C TYR A 166 -3.57 6.66 -12.54
N VAL A 167 -4.82 6.97 -12.91
CA VAL A 167 -5.63 6.10 -13.79
C VAL A 167 -4.96 5.93 -15.15
N ALA A 168 -4.45 7.02 -15.74
CA ALA A 168 -3.75 6.96 -17.03
C ALA A 168 -2.50 6.09 -16.95
N TYR A 169 -1.75 6.17 -15.85
CA TYR A 169 -0.54 5.38 -15.63
C TYR A 169 -0.85 3.90 -15.40
N CYS A 170 -1.84 3.55 -14.59
CA CYS A 170 -2.31 2.17 -14.44
C CYS A 170 -2.77 1.57 -15.78
N LYS A 171 -3.44 2.37 -16.62
CA LYS A 171 -3.83 1.93 -17.97
C LYS A 171 -2.63 1.68 -18.89
N LYS A 172 -1.60 2.52 -18.77
CA LYS A 172 -0.38 2.40 -19.57
C LYS A 172 0.42 1.16 -19.20
N VAL A 173 0.59 0.91 -17.91
CA VAL A 173 1.49 -0.16 -17.39
C VAL A 173 0.76 -1.49 -17.29
N VAL A 174 -0.47 -1.51 -16.77
CA VAL A 174 -1.15 -2.76 -16.39
C VAL A 174 -2.27 -3.13 -17.34
N ASN A 175 -3.19 -2.21 -17.65
CA ASN A 175 -4.37 -2.58 -18.43
C ASN A 175 -4.91 -1.44 -19.33
N PRO A 176 -4.55 -1.42 -20.63
CA PRO A 176 -5.04 -0.40 -21.58
C PRO A 176 -6.57 -0.39 -21.74
N ASN A 177 -7.22 -1.53 -21.50
CA ASN A 177 -8.66 -1.73 -21.65
C ASN A 177 -9.45 -1.49 -20.35
N LEU A 178 -8.81 -0.95 -19.31
CA LEU A 178 -9.42 -0.75 -18.00
C LEU A 178 -10.70 0.08 -18.07
N SER A 179 -11.73 -0.43 -17.39
CA SER A 179 -13.03 0.24 -17.25
C SER A 179 -13.00 1.25 -16.11
N ILE A 180 -12.80 2.54 -16.43
CA ILE A 180 -12.66 3.62 -15.42
C ILE A 180 -13.83 3.66 -14.42
N PRO A 181 -15.12 3.63 -14.82
CA PRO A 181 -16.22 3.66 -13.85
C PRO A 181 -16.23 2.45 -12.91
N HIS A 182 -15.80 1.30 -13.39
CA HIS A 182 -15.71 0.08 -12.59
C HIS A 182 -14.54 0.16 -11.60
N GLY A 183 -13.36 0.57 -12.08
CA GLY A 183 -12.17 0.76 -11.26
C GLY A 183 -12.40 1.79 -10.15
N VAL A 184 -12.99 2.96 -10.46
CA VAL A 184 -13.29 3.99 -9.45
C VAL A 184 -14.28 3.49 -8.40
N LYS A 185 -15.32 2.74 -8.81
CA LYS A 185 -16.27 2.13 -7.87
C LYS A 185 -15.57 1.16 -6.91
N ASN A 186 -14.72 0.28 -7.45
CA ASN A 186 -14.03 -0.72 -6.62
C ASN A 186 -12.87 -0.11 -5.83
N LEU A 187 -12.29 1.01 -6.27
CA LEU A 187 -11.26 1.73 -5.50
C LEU A 187 -11.80 2.20 -4.14
N LEU A 188 -13.07 2.62 -4.07
CA LEU A 188 -13.74 2.89 -2.80
C LEU A 188 -13.82 1.64 -1.92
N GLY A 189 -14.06 0.47 -2.50
CA GLY A 189 -14.02 -0.81 -1.79
C GLY A 189 -12.63 -1.13 -1.23
N ALA A 190 -11.58 -0.90 -2.02
CA ALA A 190 -10.19 -1.07 -1.57
C ALA A 190 -9.86 -0.15 -0.38
N TYR A 191 -10.27 1.12 -0.44
CA TYR A 191 -10.10 2.07 0.68
C TYR A 191 -10.83 1.61 1.94
N ARG A 192 -12.10 1.20 1.81
CA ARG A 192 -12.87 0.67 2.95
C ARG A 192 -12.25 -0.60 3.53
N MET A 193 -11.70 -1.47 2.69
CA MET A 193 -11.02 -2.67 3.18
C MET A 193 -9.79 -2.29 4.03
N VAL A 194 -9.03 -1.28 3.62
CA VAL A 194 -7.89 -0.77 4.41
C VAL A 194 -8.36 -0.19 5.76
N GLU A 195 -9.42 0.64 5.75
CA GLU A 195 -10.02 1.19 6.99
C GLU A 195 -10.52 0.08 7.93
N HIS A 196 -11.12 -0.97 7.37
CA HIS A 196 -11.62 -2.12 8.14
C HIS A 196 -10.49 -2.98 8.71
N ILE A 197 -9.40 -3.18 7.96
CA ILE A 197 -8.21 -3.87 8.45
C ILE A 197 -7.62 -3.10 9.64
N ASP A 198 -7.53 -1.78 9.54
CA ASP A 198 -7.00 -0.92 10.60
C ASP A 198 -7.91 -0.86 11.83
N THR A 199 -9.22 -0.74 11.61
CA THR A 199 -10.21 -0.72 12.70
C THR A 199 -10.24 -2.06 13.45
N PHE A 200 -10.20 -3.17 12.72
CA PHE A 200 -10.08 -4.51 13.30
C PHE A 200 -8.79 -4.62 14.12
N ARG A 201 -7.67 -4.16 13.57
CA ARG A 201 -6.38 -4.15 14.26
C ARG A 201 -6.46 -3.36 15.56
N ASP A 202 -7.03 -2.15 15.55
CA ASP A 202 -7.09 -1.32 16.75
C ASP A 202 -7.93 -1.99 17.84
N ARG A 203 -9.05 -2.64 17.47
CA ARG A 203 -9.84 -3.46 18.41
C ARG A 203 -9.04 -4.66 18.93
N TYR A 204 -8.29 -5.33 18.07
CA TYR A 204 -7.43 -6.45 18.42
C TYR A 204 -6.35 -6.02 19.43
N LEU A 205 -5.60 -4.96 19.13
CA LEU A 205 -4.51 -4.47 19.99
C LEU A 205 -4.99 -3.96 21.35
N ALA A 206 -6.21 -3.43 21.42
CA ALA A 206 -6.79 -2.96 22.67
C ALA A 206 -7.22 -4.11 23.62
N ASN A 207 -7.37 -5.35 23.14
CA ASN A 207 -8.05 -6.41 23.90
C ASN A 207 -7.34 -7.78 23.89
N ALA A 208 -6.56 -8.10 22.86
CA ALA A 208 -6.00 -9.45 22.69
C ALA A 208 -5.01 -9.85 23.79
N GLY A 209 -4.35 -8.89 24.44
CA GLY A 209 -3.47 -9.17 25.59
C GLY A 209 -4.23 -9.62 26.85
N PHE A 210 -5.56 -9.59 26.83
CA PHE A 210 -6.43 -9.97 27.93
C PHE A 210 -7.33 -11.16 27.58
N GLU A 211 -7.02 -11.92 26.53
CA GLU A 211 -7.84 -13.06 26.12
C GLU A 211 -7.89 -14.15 27.22
N THR A 212 -9.07 -14.71 27.47
CA THR A 212 -9.20 -15.80 28.47
C THR A 212 -8.88 -17.16 27.87
N GLU A 213 -9.10 -17.33 26.57
CA GLU A 213 -8.76 -18.54 25.83
C GLU A 213 -7.59 -18.22 24.87
N PRO A 214 -6.40 -18.82 25.07
CA PRO A 214 -5.23 -18.54 24.26
C PRO A 214 -5.49 -18.76 22.75
N GLY A 215 -5.11 -17.76 21.95
CA GLY A 215 -5.24 -17.76 20.51
C GLY A 215 -6.66 -17.50 19.98
N SER A 216 -7.63 -17.20 20.84
CA SER A 216 -9.02 -16.93 20.41
C SER A 216 -9.09 -15.69 19.50
N PHE A 217 -8.43 -14.60 19.89
CA PHE A 217 -8.34 -13.39 19.07
C PHE A 217 -7.58 -13.66 17.75
N ALA A 218 -6.52 -14.46 17.81
CA ALA A 218 -5.72 -14.80 16.63
C ALA A 218 -6.51 -15.62 15.59
N ARG A 219 -7.40 -16.52 16.05
CA ARG A 219 -8.32 -17.27 15.17
C ARG A 219 -9.29 -16.32 14.45
N VAL A 220 -9.93 -15.41 15.19
CA VAL A 220 -10.84 -14.41 14.60
C VAL A 220 -10.10 -13.53 13.58
N ARG A 221 -8.88 -13.08 13.88
CA ARG A 221 -8.04 -12.33 12.92
C ARG A 221 -7.77 -13.13 11.64
N LYS A 222 -7.44 -14.42 11.76
CA LYS A 222 -7.20 -15.29 10.61
C LYS A 222 -8.46 -15.43 9.75
N GLU A 223 -9.62 -15.62 10.37
CA GLU A 223 -10.91 -15.69 9.67
C GLU A 223 -11.28 -14.38 8.98
N PHE A 224 -11.07 -13.25 9.66
CA PHE A 224 -11.29 -11.92 9.10
C PHE A 224 -10.42 -11.67 7.86
N LEU A 225 -9.11 -11.90 7.96
CA LEU A 225 -8.18 -11.71 6.83
C LEU A 225 -8.51 -12.66 5.66
N SER A 226 -8.91 -13.90 5.96
CA SER A 226 -9.40 -14.85 4.94
C SER A 226 -10.66 -14.32 4.23
N ALA A 227 -11.61 -13.77 4.98
CA ALA A 227 -12.81 -13.16 4.41
C ALA A 227 -12.49 -11.93 3.55
N MET A 228 -11.56 -11.07 3.98
CA MET A 228 -11.10 -9.93 3.17
C MET A 228 -10.41 -10.41 1.89
N ASN A 229 -9.58 -11.46 1.97
CA ASN A 229 -8.86 -12.00 0.81
C ASN A 229 -9.81 -12.62 -0.24
N ALA A 230 -10.93 -13.19 0.21
CA ALA A 230 -11.97 -13.77 -0.64
C ALA A 230 -12.97 -12.73 -1.20
N ALA A 231 -12.96 -11.50 -0.70
CA ALA A 231 -13.94 -10.48 -1.05
C ALA A 231 -13.82 -10.05 -2.52
N LYS A 232 -14.97 -9.93 -3.21
CA LYS A 232 -15.03 -9.46 -4.62
C LYS A 232 -15.89 -8.22 -4.78
N SER A 233 -16.58 -7.80 -3.73
CA SER A 233 -17.48 -6.66 -3.74
C SER A 233 -17.45 -5.92 -2.40
N ASN A 234 -17.94 -4.68 -2.41
CA ASN A 234 -18.13 -3.92 -1.19
C ASN A 234 -19.08 -4.63 -0.19
N GLY A 235 -20.06 -5.39 -0.68
CA GLY A 235 -20.95 -6.17 0.20
C GLY A 235 -20.20 -7.27 0.97
N ASP A 236 -19.25 -7.93 0.32
CA ASP A 236 -18.39 -8.95 0.95
C ASP A 236 -17.49 -8.33 2.01
N ILE A 237 -16.91 -7.17 1.71
CA ILE A 237 -16.04 -6.39 2.60
C ILE A 237 -16.81 -5.98 3.88
N GLU A 238 -17.94 -5.29 3.72
CA GLU A 238 -18.75 -4.84 4.87
C GLU A 238 -19.31 -6.02 5.68
N GLY A 239 -19.74 -7.08 5.00
CA GLY A 239 -20.25 -8.28 5.65
C GLY A 239 -19.17 -9.04 6.42
N GLY A 240 -17.97 -9.19 5.85
CA GLY A 240 -16.82 -9.81 6.50
C GLY A 240 -16.33 -9.02 7.71
N PHE A 241 -16.24 -7.69 7.58
CA PHE A 241 -15.87 -6.81 8.68
C PHE A 241 -16.86 -6.88 9.84
N ARG A 242 -18.17 -6.75 9.56
CA ARG A 242 -19.20 -6.81 10.62
C ARG A 242 -19.14 -8.12 11.41
N ARG A 243 -19.11 -9.26 10.71
CA ARG A 243 -19.02 -10.58 11.36
C ARG A 243 -17.76 -10.71 12.22
N ALA A 244 -16.63 -10.19 11.74
CA ALA A 244 -15.37 -10.24 12.47
C ALA A 244 -15.38 -9.36 13.73
N MET A 245 -15.97 -8.16 13.65
CA MET A 245 -16.15 -7.28 14.81
C MET A 245 -17.11 -7.88 15.84
N ASP A 246 -18.25 -8.42 15.39
CA ASP A 246 -19.20 -9.12 16.26
C ASP A 246 -18.52 -10.32 16.96
N ALA A 247 -17.67 -11.06 16.23
CA ALA A 247 -16.93 -12.18 16.79
C ALA A 247 -15.86 -11.73 17.80
N LEU A 248 -15.10 -10.66 17.52
CA LEU A 248 -14.14 -10.08 18.47
C LEU A 248 -14.83 -9.62 19.76
N ASP A 249 -15.96 -8.94 19.63
CA ASP A 249 -16.68 -8.34 20.76
C ASP A 249 -17.39 -9.39 21.62
N ALA A 250 -17.66 -10.57 21.05
CA ALA A 250 -18.19 -11.72 21.77
C ALA A 250 -17.12 -12.51 22.54
N LEU A 251 -15.83 -12.29 22.29
CA LEU A 251 -14.77 -13.03 22.99
C LEU A 251 -14.67 -12.60 24.46
N PRO A 252 -14.64 -13.54 25.41
CA PRO A 252 -14.38 -13.23 26.80
C PRO A 252 -12.95 -12.68 26.98
N THR A 253 -12.83 -11.64 27.81
CA THR A 253 -11.54 -11.05 28.19
C THR A 253 -11.46 -10.91 29.71
N ASN A 254 -10.26 -11.05 30.26
CA ASN A 254 -9.93 -10.73 31.64
C ASN A 254 -9.17 -9.39 31.71
N LYS A 255 -9.78 -8.36 31.12
CA LYS A 255 -9.19 -7.03 31.06
C LYS A 255 -9.45 -6.28 32.37
N PRO A 256 -8.40 -5.82 33.09
CA PRO A 256 -8.59 -5.01 34.30
C PRO A 256 -9.22 -3.66 33.95
N GLU A 257 -9.85 -3.00 34.94
CA GLU A 257 -10.46 -1.67 34.74
C GLU A 257 -9.42 -0.61 34.34
N ASP A 258 -8.20 -0.72 34.88
CA ASP A 258 -7.07 0.16 34.57
C ASP A 258 -5.85 -0.64 34.10
N PRO A 259 -5.84 -1.11 32.83
CA PRO A 259 -4.72 -1.87 32.28
C PRO A 259 -3.48 -0.99 32.09
N VAL A 260 -2.30 -1.60 31.99
CA VAL A 260 -1.12 -0.91 31.48
C VAL A 260 -1.34 -0.60 29.99
N ARG A 261 -1.16 0.66 29.60
CA ARG A 261 -1.43 1.16 28.25
C ARG A 261 -0.15 1.66 27.60
N VAL A 262 0.17 1.13 26.42
CA VAL A 262 1.36 1.53 25.65
C VAL A 262 0.98 2.08 24.28
N GLY A 263 1.54 3.23 23.94
CA GLY A 263 1.39 3.86 22.64
C GLY A 263 2.61 3.59 21.76
N ILE A 264 2.42 3.07 20.56
CA ILE A 264 3.48 2.91 19.55
C ILE A 264 3.43 4.11 18.59
N VAL A 265 4.60 4.72 18.39
CA VAL A 265 4.87 5.73 17.37
C VAL A 265 6.13 5.35 16.60
N GLY A 266 6.27 5.76 15.35
CA GLY A 266 7.48 5.40 14.61
C GLY A 266 7.41 5.44 13.09
N GLU A 267 8.44 4.88 12.48
CA GLU A 267 8.64 4.82 11.04
C GLU A 267 7.50 4.10 10.31
N TYR A 268 7.15 4.59 9.11
CA TYR A 268 6.00 4.16 8.32
C TYR A 268 5.90 2.64 8.12
N TYR A 269 7.02 1.99 7.77
CA TYR A 269 7.05 0.55 7.49
C TYR A 269 7.30 -0.29 8.74
N THR A 270 8.40 -0.03 9.43
CA THR A 270 8.90 -0.87 10.53
C THR A 270 7.97 -0.86 11.73
N ALA A 271 7.30 0.27 12.02
CA ALA A 271 6.37 0.35 13.15
C ALA A 271 5.10 -0.49 12.93
N GLN A 272 4.79 -0.85 11.68
CA GLN A 272 3.58 -1.58 11.33
C GLN A 272 3.83 -3.06 11.04
N ASP A 273 4.98 -3.39 10.45
CA ASP A 273 5.27 -4.73 9.95
C ASP A 273 5.80 -5.67 11.06
N PRO A 274 5.10 -6.77 11.39
CA PRO A 274 5.50 -7.66 12.48
C PRO A 274 6.87 -8.32 12.24
N THR A 275 7.21 -8.63 11.00
CA THR A 275 8.50 -9.27 10.69
C THR A 275 9.67 -8.32 10.91
N SER A 276 9.49 -7.05 10.54
CA SER A 276 10.53 -6.01 10.62
C SER A 276 10.77 -5.50 12.03
N CYS A 277 9.80 -5.65 12.93
CA CYS A 277 9.94 -5.28 14.35
C CYS A 277 9.91 -6.48 15.30
N LEU A 278 10.22 -7.70 14.81
CA LEU A 278 10.34 -8.91 15.62
C LEU A 278 9.09 -9.21 16.48
N ASN A 279 7.90 -9.07 15.87
CA ASN A 279 6.58 -9.28 16.48
C ASN A 279 6.38 -8.49 17.78
N LEU A 280 6.94 -7.29 17.88
CA LEU A 280 6.88 -6.45 19.08
C LEU A 280 5.46 -6.24 19.62
N GLU A 281 4.47 -6.02 18.74
CA GLU A 281 3.09 -5.88 19.18
C GLU A 281 2.60 -7.12 19.93
N GLN A 282 2.89 -8.32 19.42
CA GLN A 282 2.51 -9.57 20.08
C GLN A 282 3.24 -9.73 21.41
N LYS A 283 4.54 -9.43 21.46
CA LYS A 283 5.33 -9.52 22.71
C LYS A 283 4.76 -8.63 23.82
N LEU A 284 4.27 -7.43 23.48
CA LEU A 284 3.60 -6.55 24.46
C LEU A 284 2.21 -7.06 24.85
N LEU A 285 1.44 -7.62 23.91
CA LEU A 285 0.15 -8.24 24.22
C LEU A 285 0.32 -9.42 25.17
N ASP A 286 1.35 -10.26 24.97
CA ASP A 286 1.68 -11.40 25.83
C ASP A 286 2.04 -10.98 27.27
N MET A 287 2.43 -9.71 27.47
CA MET A 287 2.66 -9.09 28.79
C MET A 287 1.39 -8.50 29.42
N GLY A 288 0.21 -8.63 28.79
CA GLY A 288 -1.05 -8.09 29.32
C GLY A 288 -1.20 -6.57 29.15
N VAL A 289 -0.67 -6.03 28.05
CA VAL A 289 -0.72 -4.59 27.75
C VAL A 289 -1.89 -4.26 26.81
N GLU A 290 -2.62 -3.18 27.11
CA GLU A 290 -3.49 -2.53 26.13
C GLU A 290 -2.61 -1.72 25.17
N LEU A 291 -2.57 -2.11 23.90
CA LEU A 291 -1.69 -1.51 22.92
C LEU A 291 -2.45 -0.60 21.95
N SER A 292 -1.83 0.50 21.54
CA SER A 292 -2.31 1.32 20.43
C SER A 292 -1.16 1.73 19.53
N ASN A 293 -1.24 1.41 18.25
CA ASN A 293 -0.24 1.79 17.26
C ASN A 293 -0.75 2.94 16.40
N ALA A 294 -0.12 4.11 16.52
CA ALA A 294 -0.54 5.29 15.80
C ALA A 294 -0.36 5.14 14.28
N MET A 295 0.61 4.36 13.82
CA MET A 295 0.97 4.26 12.42
C MET A 295 0.06 3.23 11.73
N SER A 296 -0.72 3.66 10.74
CA SER A 296 -1.52 2.80 9.85
C SER A 296 -1.70 3.48 8.49
N ILE A 297 -2.07 2.74 7.45
CA ILE A 297 -2.41 3.36 6.15
C ILE A 297 -3.59 4.32 6.32
N SER A 298 -4.64 3.94 7.04
CA SER A 298 -5.80 4.81 7.25
C SER A 298 -5.44 6.08 8.02
N ALA A 299 -4.73 5.94 9.14
CA ALA A 299 -4.35 7.07 9.98
C ALA A 299 -3.39 8.04 9.27
N PHE A 300 -2.40 7.53 8.53
CA PHE A 300 -1.35 8.35 7.93
C PHE A 300 -1.66 8.80 6.50
N ASN A 301 -2.19 7.91 5.64
CA ASN A 301 -2.42 8.23 4.23
C ASN A 301 -3.83 8.78 3.96
N LEU A 302 -4.84 8.37 4.73
CA LEU A 302 -6.25 8.71 4.44
C LEU A 302 -6.79 9.83 5.33
N HIS A 303 -6.46 9.82 6.62
CA HIS A 303 -7.06 10.72 7.61
C HIS A 303 -6.10 11.75 8.19
N TYR A 304 -4.82 11.73 7.79
CA TYR A 304 -3.84 12.65 8.36
C TYR A 304 -4.10 14.09 7.96
N ASN A 305 -4.41 14.92 8.97
CA ASN A 305 -4.45 16.36 8.81
C ASN A 305 -3.13 16.97 9.28
N ALA A 306 -2.21 17.21 8.33
CA ALA A 306 -0.89 17.75 8.63
C ALA A 306 -0.95 19.14 9.27
N GLN A 307 -1.88 20.00 8.87
CA GLN A 307 -2.02 21.34 9.44
C GLN A 307 -2.42 21.26 10.93
N ALA A 308 -3.49 20.54 11.23
CA ALA A 308 -3.96 20.38 12.60
C ALA A 308 -2.89 19.70 13.48
N ALA A 309 -2.16 18.72 12.93
CA ALA A 309 -1.06 18.08 13.64
C ALA A 309 0.06 19.08 13.98
N ARG A 310 0.49 19.92 13.03
CA ARG A 310 1.50 20.98 13.28
C ARG A 310 1.03 21.96 14.35
N GLU A 311 -0.20 22.45 14.25
CA GLU A 311 -0.80 23.35 15.24
C GLU A 311 -0.82 22.70 16.63
N SER A 312 -1.11 21.39 16.69
CA SER A 312 -1.16 20.65 17.94
C SER A 312 0.19 20.44 18.62
N ILE A 313 1.32 20.68 17.94
CA ILE A 313 2.68 20.48 18.47
C ILE A 313 3.58 21.72 18.35
N ALA A 314 2.98 22.90 18.17
CA ALA A 314 3.72 24.13 17.88
C ALA A 314 4.79 24.48 18.94
N GLU A 315 4.66 23.99 20.19
CA GLU A 315 5.68 24.18 21.24
C GLU A 315 6.93 23.29 21.06
N TYR A 316 6.82 22.24 20.24
CA TYR A 316 7.84 21.23 19.97
C TYR A 316 8.47 21.38 18.60
N SER A 317 7.71 21.83 17.60
CA SER A 317 8.18 21.93 16.21
C SER A 317 7.52 23.10 15.49
N VAL A 318 8.34 24.08 15.08
CA VAL A 318 7.89 25.23 14.27
C VAL A 318 7.81 24.87 12.78
N HIS A 319 8.66 23.95 12.34
CA HIS A 319 8.72 23.51 10.95
C HIS A 319 8.34 22.04 10.82
N ASP A 320 8.04 21.63 9.58
CA ASP A 320 7.92 20.21 9.27
C ASP A 320 9.30 19.56 9.36
N MET A 321 9.45 18.54 10.21
CA MET A 321 10.71 17.83 10.46
C MET A 321 10.80 16.52 9.68
N GLY A 322 10.01 16.40 8.63
CA GLY A 322 10.06 15.25 7.74
C GLY A 322 8.78 14.43 7.75
N PRO A 323 8.77 13.36 6.93
CA PRO A 323 7.58 12.70 6.45
C PRO A 323 6.60 12.23 7.53
N THR A 324 7.14 11.58 8.56
CA THR A 324 6.39 10.96 9.65
C THR A 324 6.57 11.73 10.96
N SER A 325 7.46 12.73 10.98
CA SER A 325 7.91 13.39 12.20
C SER A 325 6.80 14.15 12.91
N THR A 326 6.12 15.05 12.20
CA THR A 326 4.98 15.79 12.76
C THR A 326 3.85 14.85 13.21
N PHE A 327 3.58 13.80 12.43
CA PHE A 327 2.57 12.80 12.77
C PHE A 327 2.91 12.08 14.09
N ASN A 328 4.15 11.60 14.23
CA ASN A 328 4.60 10.85 15.40
C ASN A 328 4.66 11.71 16.66
N ILE A 329 5.10 12.97 16.57
CA ILE A 329 5.11 13.88 17.73
C ILE A 329 3.68 14.21 18.17
N ALA A 330 2.76 14.46 17.22
CA ALA A 330 1.36 14.71 17.53
C ALA A 330 0.68 13.48 18.16
N ALA A 331 0.97 12.28 17.63
CA ALA A 331 0.48 11.03 18.20
C ALA A 331 1.02 10.77 19.60
N ALA A 332 2.32 10.95 19.82
CA ALA A 332 2.95 10.83 21.13
C ALA A 332 2.32 11.78 22.16
N LYS A 333 2.08 13.05 21.77
CA LYS A 333 1.40 14.05 22.61
C LYS A 333 -0.03 13.63 22.93
N ARG A 334 -0.75 13.06 21.95
CA ARG A 334 -2.11 12.54 22.15
C ARG A 334 -2.14 11.39 23.15
N PHE A 335 -1.23 10.42 23.03
CA PHE A 335 -1.11 9.33 23.99
C PHE A 335 -0.77 9.83 25.40
N ALA A 336 0.19 10.75 25.50
CA ALA A 336 0.55 11.37 26.78
C ALA A 336 -0.65 12.07 27.45
N LYS A 337 -1.41 12.87 26.69
CA LYS A 337 -2.64 13.52 27.18
C LYS A 337 -3.77 12.55 27.51
N ALA A 338 -3.79 11.38 26.87
CA ALA A 338 -4.77 10.32 27.11
C ALA A 338 -4.40 9.40 28.28
N GLY A 339 -3.34 9.72 29.04
CA GLY A 339 -2.93 8.98 30.22
C GLY A 339 -2.32 7.61 29.93
N TYR A 340 -1.62 7.46 28.79
CA TYR A 340 -0.86 6.25 28.51
C TYR A 340 0.34 6.12 29.46
N ASP A 341 0.66 4.90 29.87
CA ASP A 341 1.69 4.63 30.88
C ASP A 341 3.11 4.64 30.29
N GLY A 342 3.23 4.44 28.98
CA GLY A 342 4.49 4.51 28.26
C GLY A 342 4.33 4.60 26.75
N LEU A 343 5.39 5.04 26.08
CA LEU A 343 5.51 5.03 24.63
C LEU A 343 6.64 4.12 24.18
N VAL A 344 6.44 3.45 23.04
CA VAL A 344 7.49 2.76 22.31
C VAL A 344 7.67 3.47 20.97
N HIS A 345 8.88 4.01 20.75
CA HIS A 345 9.28 4.59 19.48
C HIS A 345 10.02 3.53 18.66
N ILE A 346 9.51 3.25 17.46
CA ILE A 346 10.06 2.25 16.54
C ILE A 346 10.66 2.94 15.32
N LYS A 347 11.91 2.62 15.00
CA LYS A 347 12.52 3.06 13.74
C LYS A 347 13.39 1.98 13.11
N SER A 348 13.58 2.09 11.80
CA SER A 348 14.62 1.33 11.10
C SER A 348 15.99 2.02 11.20
N ALA A 349 17.05 1.24 11.04
CA ALA A 349 18.38 1.76 10.80
C ALA A 349 18.37 2.62 9.53
N GLY A 350 19.12 3.73 9.55
CA GLY A 350 19.16 4.69 8.43
C GLY A 350 17.91 5.54 8.24
N CYS A 351 16.90 5.45 9.11
CA CYS A 351 15.72 6.33 9.04
C CYS A 351 16.01 7.70 9.67
N THR A 352 16.47 8.66 8.85
CA THR A 352 16.79 10.02 9.30
C THR A 352 15.61 10.75 9.97
N PRO A 353 14.39 10.76 9.39
CA PRO A 353 13.27 11.48 10.00
C PRO A 353 12.98 11.05 11.43
N GLU A 354 13.06 9.74 11.71
CA GLU A 354 12.80 9.22 13.05
C GLU A 354 13.97 9.44 14.01
N ILE A 355 15.21 9.64 13.52
CA ILE A 355 16.33 10.09 14.36
C ILE A 355 16.08 11.53 14.82
N ASP A 356 15.62 12.40 13.92
CA ASP A 356 15.35 13.81 14.21
C ASP A 356 14.20 14.01 15.21
N VAL A 357 13.26 13.06 15.26
CA VAL A 357 12.13 13.05 16.20
C VAL A 357 12.55 12.70 17.63
N MET A 358 13.63 11.92 17.83
CA MET A 358 14.00 11.40 19.15
C MET A 358 14.24 12.49 20.21
N PRO A 359 15.02 13.57 19.95
CA PRO A 359 15.23 14.64 20.93
C PRO A 359 13.92 15.35 21.33
N VAL A 360 12.97 15.44 20.39
CA VAL A 360 11.67 16.04 20.63
C VAL A 360 10.80 15.13 21.49
N LEU A 361 10.78 13.83 21.22
CA LEU A 361 10.12 12.84 22.08
C LEU A 361 10.74 12.78 23.48
N GLN A 362 12.06 12.96 23.60
CA GLN A 362 12.71 13.07 24.91
C GLN A 362 12.27 14.32 25.68
N ARG A 363 12.05 15.45 24.99
CA ARG A 363 11.48 16.65 25.61
C ARG A 363 10.03 16.43 26.04
N LEU A 364 9.20 15.87 25.15
CA LEU A 364 7.82 15.52 25.44
C LEU A 364 7.71 14.56 26.64
N SER A 365 8.60 13.57 26.71
CA SER A 365 8.72 12.63 27.82
C SER A 365 8.92 13.34 29.16
N ARG A 366 9.76 14.38 29.21
CA ARG A 366 9.96 15.19 30.41
C ARG A 366 8.74 16.05 30.74
N ASP A 367 8.16 16.71 29.73
CA ASP A 367 7.04 17.62 29.93
C ASP A 367 5.78 16.90 30.44
N TYR A 368 5.50 15.70 29.90
CA TYR A 368 4.33 14.88 30.26
C TYR A 368 4.63 13.76 31.25
N HIS A 369 5.88 13.60 31.68
CA HIS A 369 6.31 12.54 32.59
C HIS A 369 5.97 11.10 32.11
N ILE A 370 5.92 10.92 30.78
CA ILE A 370 5.63 9.63 30.12
C ILE A 370 6.95 9.00 29.65
N PRO A 371 7.32 7.79 30.12
CA PRO A 371 8.53 7.10 29.66
C PRO A 371 8.45 6.72 28.17
N VAL A 372 9.58 6.81 27.47
CA VAL A 372 9.69 6.44 26.04
C VAL A 372 10.82 5.43 25.85
N LEU A 373 10.49 4.26 25.32
CA LEU A 373 11.45 3.25 24.89
C LEU A 373 11.78 3.44 23.40
N PHE A 374 13.05 3.73 23.10
CA PHE A 374 13.52 3.88 21.72
C PHE A 374 14.11 2.58 21.18
N LEU A 375 13.51 2.04 20.11
CA LEU A 375 13.92 0.81 19.46
C LEU A 375 14.33 1.06 18.02
N THR A 376 15.50 0.55 17.64
CA THR A 376 16.01 0.59 16.27
C THR A 376 16.13 -0.83 15.77
N PHE A 377 15.58 -1.09 14.58
CA PHE A 377 15.60 -2.38 13.92
C PHE A 377 16.41 -2.31 12.63
N ASP A 378 17.15 -3.37 12.36
CA ASP A 378 17.84 -3.66 11.10
C ASP A 378 17.75 -5.16 10.77
N THR A 379 18.16 -5.56 9.56
CA THR A 379 18.08 -6.96 9.07
C THR A 379 18.85 -7.96 9.94
N GLN A 380 19.84 -7.48 10.71
CA GLN A 380 20.67 -8.30 11.60
C GLN A 380 20.18 -8.33 13.07
N THR A 381 19.03 -7.72 13.37
CA THR A 381 18.54 -7.61 14.76
C THR A 381 18.07 -8.95 15.30
N SER A 382 18.53 -9.32 16.50
CA SER A 382 18.16 -10.58 17.17
C SER A 382 17.16 -10.38 18.31
N ASP A 383 16.30 -11.37 18.56
CA ASP A 383 15.25 -11.35 19.59
C ASP A 383 15.75 -11.18 21.03
N ALA A 384 16.87 -11.83 21.41
CA ALA A 384 17.27 -11.96 22.82
C ALA A 384 17.49 -10.61 23.54
N GLY A 385 17.98 -9.59 22.83
CA GLY A 385 18.18 -8.25 23.41
C GLY A 385 16.92 -7.40 23.43
N LEU A 386 15.90 -7.74 22.63
CA LEU A 386 14.63 -7.01 22.59
C LEU A 386 13.74 -7.40 23.76
N ASP A 387 13.62 -8.68 24.05
CA ASP A 387 12.68 -9.21 25.06
C ASP A 387 12.99 -8.62 26.44
N THR A 388 14.24 -8.68 26.89
CA THR A 388 14.67 -8.09 28.17
C THR A 388 14.43 -6.58 28.25
N ARG A 389 14.54 -5.86 27.12
CA ARG A 389 14.29 -4.41 27.10
C ARG A 389 12.79 -4.09 27.20
N LEU A 390 11.94 -4.92 26.58
CA LEU A 390 10.49 -4.79 26.68
C LEU A 390 10.02 -5.14 28.10
N GLU A 391 10.53 -6.22 28.69
CA GLU A 391 10.23 -6.64 30.07
C GLU A 391 10.63 -5.55 31.07
N ALA A 392 11.87 -5.03 30.98
CA ALA A 392 12.33 -3.97 31.87
C ALA A 392 11.53 -2.67 31.69
N PHE A 393 11.10 -2.36 30.47
CA PHE A 393 10.23 -1.21 30.20
C PHE A 393 8.84 -1.40 30.80
N TYR A 394 8.25 -2.59 30.62
CA TYR A 394 6.96 -2.97 31.20
C TYR A 394 6.98 -2.87 32.73
N ASP A 395 7.98 -3.46 33.39
CA ASP A 395 8.12 -3.44 34.85
C ASP A 395 8.18 -2.00 35.38
N MET A 396 8.95 -1.14 34.71
CA MET A 396 9.07 0.27 35.08
C MET A 396 7.73 1.01 34.99
N ILE A 397 6.97 0.84 33.89
CA ILE A 397 5.70 1.57 33.71
C ILE A 397 4.58 0.99 34.61
N ALA A 398 4.54 -0.33 34.78
CA ALA A 398 3.60 -0.99 35.68
C ALA A 398 3.82 -0.55 37.14
N MET A 399 5.08 -0.48 37.60
CA MET A 399 5.39 0.02 38.94
C MET A 399 5.02 1.49 39.16
N ARG A 400 5.18 2.33 38.13
CA ARG A 400 4.77 3.76 38.20
C ARG A 400 3.26 3.89 38.32
N LYS A 401 2.52 3.08 37.57
CA LYS A 401 1.05 3.07 37.56
C LYS A 401 0.47 2.71 38.93
N VAL A 402 1.00 1.67 39.59
CA VAL A 402 0.58 1.26 40.95
C VAL A 402 0.85 2.32 42.01
N ARG A 403 1.83 3.22 41.79
CA ARG A 403 2.24 4.26 42.74
C ARG A 403 1.55 5.61 42.55
N SER A 404 0.87 5.79 41.42
CA SER A 404 0.15 7.04 41.05
C SER A 404 -1.29 6.96 41.53
#